data_AF-A0A946ZD79-F1
#
_entry.id   AF-A0A946ZD79-F1
#
_cell.length_a   1.000
_cell.length_b   1.000
_cell.length_c   1.000
_cell.angle_alpha   90.00
_cell.angle_beta   90.00
_cell.angle_gamma   90.00
#
_symmetry.space_group_name_H-M   'P 1'
#
loop_
_entity.id
_entity.type
_entity.pdbx_description
1 polymer ?
#
loop_
_entity_poly.entity_id
_entity_poly.type
_entity_poly.pdbx_seq_one_letter_code
_entity_poly.pdbx_strand_id
1 'polypeptide(L)'
;MKNSFDIRRLLLFWLLSFGIAVPAYYLLYEIMPNGFVFGKYFRMYLYHYQNPEQYIAIPCFFYGIIATVSADRFYRASFYGRIFWTAFIIVFTILISSPFGGMLWHLHDMQAGFYPKNWLKVLLLDGTLMGLQFGWLIMALSFPYSFLGILVSHLITKLGSQSFRT
;
A
#
# COMPACT_ATOMS: atom_id res chain seq x y z
N MET A 1 -18.31 21.28 10.99
CA MET A 1 -17.91 19.98 11.59
C MET A 1 -16.39 19.87 11.55
N LYS A 2 -15.72 19.74 12.69
CA LYS A 2 -14.28 19.47 12.74
C LYS A 2 -14.03 18.07 12.18
N ASN A 3 -13.36 17.96 11.04
CA ASN A 3 -12.70 16.73 10.61
C ASN A 3 -11.50 16.51 11.55
N SER A 4 -11.74 16.08 12.78
CA SER A 4 -10.66 15.65 13.66
C SER A 4 -10.20 14.27 13.21
N PHE A 5 -8.90 14.13 12.98
CA PHE A 5 -8.26 12.84 12.75
C PHE A 5 -8.52 11.92 13.95
N ASP A 6 -9.20 10.79 13.73
CA ASP A 6 -9.48 9.80 14.78
C ASP A 6 -8.53 8.61 14.64
N ILE A 7 -7.69 8.40 15.65
CA ILE A 7 -6.70 7.31 15.70
C ILE A 7 -7.38 5.95 15.65
N ARG A 8 -8.56 5.77 16.24
CA ARG A 8 -9.29 4.49 16.20
C ARG A 8 -9.72 4.14 14.78
N ARG A 9 -10.11 5.15 14.00
CA ARG A 9 -10.47 5.01 12.59
C ARG A 9 -9.24 4.68 11.73
N LEU A 10 -8.10 5.30 12.00
CA LEU A 10 -6.82 4.94 11.39
C LEU A 10 -6.47 3.48 11.66
N LEU A 11 -6.49 3.07 12.93
CA LEU A 11 -6.17 1.70 13.34
C LEU A 11 -7.12 0.69 12.69
N LEU A 12 -8.43 0.99 12.63
CA LEU A 12 -9.39 0.12 11.95
C LEU A 12 -9.03 -0.06 10.47
N PHE A 13 -8.83 1.03 9.73
CA PHE A 13 -8.52 0.93 8.31
C PHE A 13 -7.19 0.24 8.04
N TRP A 14 -6.16 0.56 8.83
CA TRP A 14 -4.85 -0.06 8.70
C TRP A 14 -4.90 -1.56 9.04
N LEU A 15 -5.46 -1.95 10.18
CA LEU A 15 -5.49 -3.35 10.61
C LEU A 15 -6.35 -4.22 9.70
N LEU A 16 -7.51 -3.73 9.24
CA LEU A 16 -8.35 -4.48 8.31
C LEU A 16 -7.70 -4.62 6.93
N SER A 17 -7.11 -3.54 6.40
CA SER A 17 -6.44 -3.62 5.10
C SER A 17 -5.24 -4.56 5.16
N PHE A 18 -4.39 -4.43 6.16
CA PHE A 18 -3.23 -5.29 6.37
C PHE A 18 -3.64 -6.75 6.62
N GLY A 19 -4.62 -6.98 7.50
CA GLY A 19 -5.13 -8.31 7.85
C GLY A 19 -5.80 -9.06 6.71
N ILE A 20 -6.25 -8.36 5.66
CA ILE A 20 -6.74 -8.98 4.42
C ILE A 20 -5.62 -9.11 3.39
N ALA A 21 -4.79 -8.08 3.26
CA ALA A 21 -3.73 -7.99 2.27
C ALA A 21 -2.65 -9.07 2.45
N VAL A 22 -2.28 -9.42 3.68
CA VAL A 22 -1.27 -10.47 3.95
C VAL A 22 -1.79 -11.87 3.61
N PRO A 23 -2.96 -12.33 4.11
CA PRO A 23 -3.50 -13.63 3.70
C PRO A 23 -3.78 -13.73 2.20
N ALA A 24 -4.26 -12.64 1.57
CA ALA A 24 -4.47 -12.61 0.12
C ALA A 24 -3.16 -12.78 -0.65
N TYR A 25 -2.05 -12.21 -0.16
CA TYR A 25 -0.73 -12.40 -0.75
C TYR A 25 -0.32 -13.86 -0.69
N TYR A 26 -0.39 -14.49 0.49
CA TYR A 26 0.02 -15.88 0.67
C TYR A 26 -0.86 -16.85 -0.11
N LEU A 27 -2.18 -16.62 -0.16
CA LEU A 27 -3.07 -17.41 -1.01
C LEU A 27 -2.70 -17.31 -2.49
N LEU A 28 -2.40 -16.10 -2.96
CA LEU A 28 -1.97 -15.90 -4.35
C LEU A 28 -0.59 -16.50 -4.61
N TYR A 29 0.31 -16.46 -3.63
CA TYR A 29 1.64 -17.04 -3.73
C TYR A 29 1.58 -18.55 -4.01
N GLU A 30 0.68 -19.27 -3.34
CA GLU A 30 0.49 -20.73 -3.53
C GLU A 30 -0.07 -21.09 -4.91
N ILE A 31 -0.91 -20.24 -5.51
CA ILE A 31 -1.59 -20.56 -6.78
C ILE A 31 -0.91 -19.96 -8.01
N MET A 32 -0.09 -18.92 -7.84
CA MET A 32 0.58 -18.25 -8.95
C MET A 32 1.82 -19.02 -9.40
N PRO A 33 2.04 -19.18 -10.72
CA PRO A 33 3.24 -19.86 -11.22
C PRO A 33 4.53 -19.20 -10.70
N ASN A 34 5.35 -19.98 -9.98
CA ASN A 34 6.58 -19.54 -9.32
C ASN A 34 6.39 -18.46 -8.22
N GLY A 35 5.19 -18.34 -7.65
CA GLY A 35 4.96 -17.44 -6.51
C GLY A 35 5.05 -15.95 -6.86
N PHE A 36 4.91 -15.58 -8.13
CA PHE A 36 5.11 -14.22 -8.61
C PHE A 36 3.92 -13.28 -8.36
N VAL A 37 3.64 -12.98 -7.09
CA VAL A 37 2.57 -12.04 -6.71
C VAL A 37 2.94 -10.59 -6.97
N PHE A 38 4.23 -10.25 -6.82
CA PHE A 38 4.76 -8.90 -7.03
C PHE A 38 5.79 -8.86 -8.15
N GLY A 39 5.64 -7.90 -9.07
CA GLY A 39 6.78 -7.29 -9.75
C GLY A 39 7.67 -8.18 -10.63
N LYS A 40 7.11 -9.23 -11.27
CA LYS A 40 7.47 -9.85 -12.59
C LYS A 40 8.91 -9.60 -13.13
N TYR A 41 9.18 -8.34 -13.38
CA TYR A 41 10.16 -7.89 -14.33
C TYR A 41 11.26 -7.01 -13.71
N PHE A 42 11.20 -6.74 -12.40
CA PHE A 42 12.05 -5.72 -11.76
C PHE A 42 13.17 -6.28 -10.86
N ARG A 43 13.46 -7.59 -10.87
CA ARG A 43 14.35 -8.27 -9.89
C ARG A 43 13.98 -8.04 -8.41
N MET A 44 12.90 -7.33 -8.13
CA MET A 44 12.34 -7.07 -6.80
C MET A 44 11.93 -8.33 -6.04
N TYR A 45 11.82 -9.46 -6.74
CA TYR A 45 11.47 -10.76 -6.20
C TYR A 45 12.31 -11.20 -5.02
N LEU A 46 13.60 -10.88 -5.02
CA LEU A 46 14.50 -11.45 -4.02
C LEU A 46 14.07 -11.04 -2.60
N TYR A 47 13.69 -9.77 -2.44
CA TYR A 47 13.42 -9.20 -1.12
C TYR A 47 11.93 -9.16 -0.77
N HIS A 48 11.04 -9.02 -1.76
CA HIS A 48 9.59 -9.08 -1.52
C HIS A 48 9.15 -10.48 -1.10
N TYR A 49 9.82 -11.53 -1.57
CA TYR A 49 9.52 -12.90 -1.13
C TYR A 49 9.97 -13.16 0.31
N GLN A 50 11.11 -12.60 0.70
CA GLN A 50 11.68 -12.79 2.04
C GLN A 50 10.99 -11.95 3.12
N ASN A 51 10.45 -10.77 2.75
CA ASN A 51 9.85 -9.83 3.69
C ASN A 51 8.53 -9.21 3.17
N PRO A 52 7.57 -9.98 2.66
CA PRO A 52 6.39 -9.45 1.98
C PRO A 52 5.53 -8.55 2.87
N GLU A 53 5.46 -8.85 4.17
CA GLU A 53 4.65 -8.11 5.12
C GLU A 53 5.10 -6.66 5.25
N GLN A 54 6.40 -6.41 5.20
CA GLN A 54 6.94 -5.04 5.33
C GLN A 54 6.52 -4.19 4.12
N TYR A 55 6.62 -4.75 2.91
CA TYR A 55 6.19 -4.09 1.68
C TYR A 55 4.67 -3.93 1.58
N ILE A 56 3.89 -4.84 2.17
CA ILE A 56 2.42 -4.74 2.27
C ILE A 56 1.99 -3.71 3.32
N ALA A 57 2.71 -3.64 4.44
CA ALA A 57 2.39 -2.75 5.55
C ALA A 57 2.45 -1.27 5.14
N ILE A 58 3.41 -0.88 4.31
CA ILE A 58 3.59 0.50 3.84
C ILE A 58 2.32 1.04 3.13
N PRO A 59 1.83 0.47 2.01
CA PRO A 59 0.62 0.94 1.36
C PRO A 59 -0.61 0.80 2.25
N CYS A 60 -0.71 -0.25 3.10
CA CYS A 60 -1.84 -0.39 4.03
C CYS A 60 -1.88 0.74 5.08
N PHE A 61 -0.72 1.16 5.58
CA PHE A 61 -0.61 2.27 6.52
C PHE A 61 -1.02 3.60 5.88
N PHE A 62 -0.48 3.93 4.70
CA PHE A 62 -0.84 5.16 3.99
C PHE A 62 -2.30 5.15 3.52
N TYR A 63 -2.82 4.00 3.07
CA TYR A 63 -4.24 3.80 2.83
C TYR A 63 -5.05 4.16 4.09
N GLY A 64 -4.67 3.64 5.26
CA GLY A 64 -5.32 3.94 6.52
C GLY A 64 -5.40 5.44 6.84
N ILE A 65 -4.30 6.18 6.62
CA ILE A 65 -4.25 7.64 6.79
C ILE A 65 -5.23 8.33 5.83
N ILE A 66 -5.13 8.04 4.53
CA ILE A 66 -5.89 8.73 3.49
C ILE A 66 -7.38 8.40 3.62
N ALA A 67 -7.72 7.14 3.90
CA ALA A 67 -9.08 6.69 4.18
C ALA A 67 -9.65 7.37 5.43
N THR A 68 -8.86 7.52 6.50
CA THR A 68 -9.28 8.23 7.72
C THR A 68 -9.66 9.67 7.44
N VAL A 69 -8.80 10.40 6.72
CA VAL A 69 -9.02 11.81 6.37
C VAL A 69 -10.21 11.98 5.39
N SER A 70 -10.44 10.98 4.55
CA SER A 70 -11.46 11.03 3.49
C SER A 70 -12.80 10.41 3.87
N ALA A 71 -12.88 9.64 4.97
CA ALA A 71 -14.04 8.82 5.33
C ALA A 71 -15.36 9.60 5.38
N ASP A 72 -15.34 10.81 5.94
CA ASP A 72 -16.52 11.66 6.06
C ASP A 72 -17.02 12.21 4.73
N ARG A 73 -16.11 12.44 3.78
CA ARG A 73 -16.46 12.85 2.41
C ARG A 73 -16.94 11.65 1.61
N PHE A 74 -16.26 10.50 1.75
CA PHE A 74 -16.64 9.23 1.14
C PHE A 74 -18.06 8.82 1.53
N TYR A 75 -18.38 8.88 2.82
CA TYR A 75 -19.69 8.49 3.35
C TYR A 75 -20.84 9.29 2.71
N ARG A 76 -20.69 10.62 2.65
CA ARG A 76 -21.69 11.56 2.11
C ARG A 76 -21.76 11.56 0.59
N ALA A 77 -20.79 10.97 -0.10
CA ALA A 77 -20.78 10.92 -1.54
C ALA A 77 -21.87 9.96 -2.09
N SER A 78 -22.38 10.29 -3.28
CA SER A 78 -23.23 9.38 -4.07
C SER A 78 -22.48 8.12 -4.46
N PHE A 79 -23.15 7.14 -5.07
CA PHE A 79 -22.50 5.92 -5.56
C PHE A 79 -21.29 6.22 -6.46
N TYR A 80 -21.46 7.02 -7.51
CA TYR A 80 -20.35 7.43 -8.38
C TYR A 80 -19.31 8.27 -7.65
N GLY A 81 -19.72 9.11 -6.71
CA GLY A 81 -18.79 9.86 -5.87
C GLY A 81 -17.91 8.96 -4.99
N ARG A 82 -18.44 7.83 -4.49
CA ARG A 82 -17.67 6.83 -3.74
C ARG A 82 -16.67 6.11 -4.64
N ILE A 83 -17.04 5.80 -5.89
CA ILE A 83 -16.09 5.24 -6.87
C ILE A 83 -14.93 6.23 -7.10
N PHE A 84 -15.25 7.51 -7.32
CA PHE A 84 -14.24 8.55 -7.46
C PHE A 84 -13.33 8.64 -6.22
N TRP A 85 -13.89 8.64 -5.01
CA TRP A 85 -13.10 8.67 -3.79
C TRP A 85 -12.25 7.41 -3.60
N THR A 86 -12.73 6.22 -3.99
CA THR A 86 -11.91 5.01 -3.99
C THR A 86 -10.72 5.17 -4.93
N ALA A 87 -10.94 5.60 -6.17
CA ALA A 87 -9.86 5.84 -7.11
C ALA A 87 -8.85 6.87 -6.58
N PHE A 88 -9.36 7.98 -6.01
CA PHE A 88 -8.54 9.00 -5.36
C PHE A 88 -7.68 8.42 -4.22
N ILE A 89 -8.29 7.68 -3.27
CA ILE A 89 -7.57 7.07 -2.15
C ILE A 89 -6.46 6.16 -2.65
N ILE A 90 -6.73 5.33 -3.67
CA ILE A 90 -5.78 4.36 -4.21
C ILE A 90 -4.62 5.06 -4.92
N VAL A 91 -4.90 6.03 -5.79
CA VAL A 91 -3.85 6.79 -6.49
C VAL A 91 -2.95 7.50 -5.48
N PHE A 92 -3.53 8.19 -4.49
CA PHE A 92 -2.73 8.85 -3.45
C PHE A 92 -1.96 7.86 -2.57
N THR A 93 -2.54 6.70 -2.26
CA THR A 93 -1.85 5.65 -1.52
C THR A 93 -0.60 5.23 -2.28
N ILE A 94 -0.72 4.92 -3.57
CA ILE A 94 0.41 4.50 -4.42
C ILE A 94 1.46 5.60 -4.47
N LEU A 95 1.08 6.85 -4.75
CA LEU A 95 2.03 7.95 -4.87
C LEU A 95 2.80 8.22 -3.58
N ILE A 96 2.12 8.18 -2.43
CA ILE A 96 2.74 8.48 -1.13
C ILE A 96 3.53 7.28 -0.60
N SER A 97 3.07 6.04 -0.81
CA SER A 97 3.76 4.84 -0.34
C SER A 97 5.00 4.50 -1.16
N SER A 98 5.01 4.85 -2.44
CA SER A 98 6.08 4.50 -3.39
C SER A 98 7.49 4.92 -2.93
N PRO A 99 7.73 6.16 -2.47
CA PRO A 99 9.01 6.56 -1.87
C PRO A 99 9.50 5.60 -0.79
N PHE A 100 8.63 5.23 0.15
CA PHE A 100 8.98 4.39 1.29
C PHE A 100 9.24 2.94 0.87
N GLY A 101 8.48 2.44 -0.12
CA GLY A 101 8.77 1.13 -0.71
C GLY A 101 10.13 1.09 -1.40
N GLY A 102 10.49 2.14 -2.13
CA GLY A 102 11.80 2.27 -2.76
C GLY A 102 12.95 2.40 -1.75
N MET A 103 12.75 3.18 -0.68
CA MET A 103 13.69 3.23 0.45
C MET A 103 13.87 1.86 1.09
N LEU A 104 12.78 1.14 1.40
CA LEU A 104 12.85 -0.20 1.99
C LEU A 104 13.60 -1.19 1.07
N TRP A 105 13.37 -1.08 -0.24
CA TRP A 105 14.08 -1.89 -1.21
C TRP A 105 15.59 -1.64 -1.20
N HIS A 106 16.03 -0.38 -1.22
CA HIS A 106 17.44 -0.04 -1.08
C HIS A 106 18.03 -0.48 0.27
N LEU A 107 17.26 -0.40 1.35
CA LEU A 107 17.71 -0.88 2.66
C LEU A 107 18.01 -2.38 2.62
N HIS A 108 17.11 -3.19 2.06
CA HIS A 108 17.33 -4.63 1.93
C HIS A 108 18.49 -4.95 0.98
N ASP A 109 18.69 -4.17 -0.08
CA ASP A 109 19.83 -4.33 -0.98
C ASP A 109 21.17 -4.07 -0.28
N MET A 110 21.23 -3.04 0.57
CA MET A 110 22.42 -2.77 1.39
C MET A 110 22.68 -3.89 2.42
N GLN A 111 21.61 -4.41 3.04
CA GLN A 111 21.68 -5.54 3.97
C GLN A 111 22.20 -6.83 3.30
N ALA A 112 21.99 -6.98 2.00
CA ALA A 112 22.38 -8.18 1.25
C ALA A 112 23.87 -8.23 0.88
N GLY A 113 24.65 -7.16 1.05
CA GLY A 113 26.09 -7.28 0.81
C GLY A 113 26.97 -6.03 0.93
N PHE A 114 26.43 -4.81 0.92
CA PHE A 114 27.27 -3.62 1.01
C PHE A 114 26.53 -2.34 1.42
N TYR A 115 27.05 -1.66 2.44
CA TYR A 115 26.65 -0.30 2.78
C TYR A 115 27.65 0.71 2.19
N PRO A 116 27.25 1.58 1.26
CA PRO A 116 28.14 2.63 0.76
C PRO A 116 28.40 3.68 1.85
N LYS A 117 29.53 4.40 1.75
CA LYS A 117 29.90 5.45 2.73
C LYS A 117 28.80 6.51 2.91
N ASN A 118 28.06 6.80 1.85
CA ASN A 118 26.93 7.73 1.80
C ASN A 118 25.57 7.02 1.81
N TRP A 119 25.45 5.87 2.49
CA TRP A 119 24.24 5.03 2.52
C TRP A 119 22.96 5.82 2.82
N LEU A 120 22.99 6.78 3.75
CA LEU A 120 21.80 7.56 4.09
C LEU A 120 21.31 8.39 2.89
N LYS A 121 22.24 8.96 2.11
CA LYS A 121 21.91 9.71 0.89
C LYS A 121 21.33 8.78 -0.17
N VAL A 122 21.96 7.62 -0.38
CA VAL A 122 21.48 6.61 -1.35
C VAL A 122 20.09 6.13 -0.96
N LEU A 123 19.87 5.83 0.31
CA LEU A 123 18.59 5.39 0.83
C LEU A 123 17.50 6.46 0.62
N LEU A 124 17.75 7.70 1.07
CA LEU A 124 16.74 8.76 1.07
C LEU A 124 16.48 9.36 -0.32
N LEU A 125 17.51 9.54 -1.15
CA LEU A 125 17.36 10.18 -2.46
C LEU A 125 17.12 9.13 -3.55
N ASP A 126 18.03 8.17 -3.70
CA ASP A 126 17.94 7.20 -4.79
C ASP A 126 16.79 6.23 -4.53
N GLY A 127 16.60 5.77 -3.28
CA GLY A 127 15.47 4.94 -2.90
C GLY A 127 14.12 5.62 -3.12
N THR A 128 13.98 6.89 -2.71
CA THR A 128 12.76 7.67 -2.98
C THR A 128 12.51 7.81 -4.49
N LEU A 129 13.54 8.17 -5.26
CA LEU A 129 13.43 8.38 -6.69
C LEU A 129 13.04 7.09 -7.42
N MET A 130 13.71 5.97 -7.11
CA MET A 130 13.39 4.66 -7.65
C MET A 130 11.97 4.24 -7.30
N GLY A 131 11.57 4.45 -6.04
CA GLY A 131 10.20 4.23 -5.58
C GLY A 131 9.18 4.98 -6.44
N LEU A 132 9.37 6.28 -6.66
CA LEU A 132 8.48 7.09 -7.49
C LEU A 132 8.49 6.67 -8.96
N GLN A 133 9.65 6.29 -9.51
CA GLN A 133 9.79 5.88 -10.90
C GLN A 133 9.10 4.55 -11.20
N PHE A 134 9.25 3.56 -10.32
CA PHE A 134 8.83 2.18 -10.60
C PHE A 134 7.66 1.70 -9.73
N GLY A 135 7.40 2.30 -8.58
CA GLY A 135 6.41 1.83 -7.59
C GLY A 135 5.00 1.67 -8.16
N TRP A 136 4.53 2.66 -8.91
CA TRP A 136 3.22 2.60 -9.58
C TRP A 136 3.14 1.46 -10.60
N LEU A 137 4.23 1.19 -11.32
CA LEU A 137 4.30 0.15 -12.33
C LEU A 137 4.32 -1.24 -11.70
N ILE A 138 5.05 -1.40 -10.60
CA ILE A 138 5.02 -2.63 -9.79
C ILE A 138 3.61 -2.92 -9.31
N MET A 139 2.91 -1.91 -8.77
CA MET A 139 1.52 -2.05 -8.34
C MET A 139 0.61 -2.43 -9.51
N ALA A 140 0.77 -1.80 -10.68
CA ALA A 140 -0.03 -2.13 -11.86
C ALA A 140 0.18 -3.56 -12.37
N LEU A 141 1.42 -4.06 -12.31
CA LEU A 141 1.79 -5.40 -12.78
C LEU A 141 1.53 -6.51 -11.76
N SER A 142 1.23 -6.16 -10.50
CA SER A 142 0.91 -7.12 -9.43
C SER A 142 -0.53 -7.63 -9.54
N PHE A 143 -0.97 -7.99 -10.74
CA PHE A 143 -2.26 -8.62 -10.97
C PHE A 143 -2.14 -10.12 -10.64
N PRO A 144 -3.10 -10.73 -9.90
CA PRO A 144 -4.43 -10.21 -9.51
C PRO A 144 -4.47 -9.48 -8.16
N TYR A 145 -3.37 -9.42 -7.40
CA TYR A 145 -3.32 -8.84 -6.06
C TYR A 145 -3.85 -7.40 -5.99
N SER A 146 -3.39 -6.53 -6.88
CA SER A 146 -3.82 -5.13 -6.90
C SER A 146 -5.30 -4.95 -7.22
N PHE A 147 -5.88 -5.84 -8.03
CA PHE A 147 -7.32 -5.82 -8.32
C PHE A 147 -8.15 -6.15 -7.07
N LEU A 148 -7.75 -7.18 -6.32
CA LEU A 148 -8.37 -7.50 -5.02
C LEU A 148 -8.22 -6.34 -4.04
N GLY A 149 -7.04 -5.72 -4.00
CA GLY A 149 -6.77 -4.54 -3.17
C GLY A 149 -7.74 -3.37 -3.46
N ILE A 150 -8.04 -3.10 -4.73
CA ILE A 150 -9.02 -2.06 -5.13
C ILE A 150 -10.41 -2.38 -4.57
N LEU A 151 -10.89 -3.61 -4.76
CA LEU A 151 -12.21 -4.05 -4.29
C LEU A 151 -12.32 -3.98 -2.76
N VAL A 152 -11.32 -4.52 -2.07
CA VAL A 152 -11.24 -4.53 -0.60
C VAL A 152 -11.17 -3.11 -0.06
N SER A 153 -10.39 -2.21 -0.67
CA SER A 153 -10.30 -0.80 -0.26
C SER A 153 -11.66 -0.10 -0.31
N HIS A 154 -12.45 -0.34 -1.36
CA HIS A 154 -13.81 0.21 -1.45
C HIS A 154 -14.71 -0.29 -0.31
N LEU A 155 -14.70 -1.61 -0.05
CA LEU A 155 -15.52 -2.23 0.97
C LEU A 155 -15.14 -1.79 2.38
N ILE A 156 -13.84 -1.81 2.70
CA ILE A 156 -13.31 -1.36 3.99
C ILE A 156 -13.65 0.11 4.20
N THR A 157 -13.39 0.99 3.22
CA THR A 157 -13.68 2.43 3.35
C THR A 157 -15.17 2.66 3.59
N LYS A 158 -16.05 1.93 2.88
CA LYS A 158 -17.49 1.97 3.09
C LYS A 158 -17.86 1.59 4.53
N LEU A 159 -17.40 0.43 5.00
CA LEU A 159 -17.68 -0.08 6.34
C LEU A 159 -17.16 0.87 7.43
N GLY A 160 -15.86 1.23 7.40
CA GLY A 160 -15.27 2.09 8.43
C GLY A 160 -15.78 3.53 8.40
N SER A 161 -16.26 4.03 7.26
CA SER A 161 -16.94 5.34 7.21
C SER A 161 -18.27 5.35 7.97
N GLN A 162 -18.93 4.19 8.10
CA GLN A 162 -20.20 4.02 8.82
C GLN A 162 -20.00 3.81 10.33
N SER A 163 -18.96 3.08 10.75
CA SER A 163 -18.76 2.63 12.13
C SER A 163 -18.44 3.70 13.18
N PHE A 164 -18.01 4.90 12.78
CA PHE A 164 -17.57 5.97 13.71
C PHE A 164 -18.51 7.19 13.71
N ARG A 165 -19.79 6.99 13.39
CA ARG A 165 -20.82 8.04 13.40
C ARG A 165 -22.01 7.74 14.33
N THR A 166 -22.00 6.59 15.00
CA THR A 166 -22.81 6.29 16.18
C THR A 166 -22.18 6.92 17.41
#